data_AF-A0AAN6NKE2-F1
#
_entry.id   AF-A0AAN6NKE2-F1
#
_cell.length_a   1.000
_cell.length_b   1.000
_cell.length_c   1.000
_cell.angle_alpha   90.00
_cell.angle_beta   90.00
_cell.angle_gamma   90.00
#
_symmetry.space_group_name_H-M   'P 1'
#
loop_
_entity.id
_entity.type
_entity.pdbx_description
1 polymer ?
#
loop_
_entity_poly.entity_id
_entity_poly.type
_entity_poly.pdbx_seq_one_letter_code
_entity_poly.pdbx_strand_id
1 'polypeptide(L)'
;ISDHIFGEIEEPDVEAEEDHKKWRMSRAKAYKMLLSTLRDENIVTTPKVNGWDDKKKDPKYLFDLVLSCIGRVTSEARSEVLAEFLSIKRASFDSMHAFLHSYTILRKRTITDAKFNIDDDLETNMLYNATKAHYPIDAKMWQQAIE
;
A
#
# COMPACT_ATOMS: atom_id res chain seq x y z
N ILE A 1 -13.55 2.77 -20.59
CA ILE A 1 -13.93 1.34 -20.64
C ILE A 1 -15.33 1.28 -20.05
N SER A 2 -16.35 0.97 -20.85
CA SER A 2 -17.75 1.26 -20.55
C SER A 2 -18.30 0.53 -19.31
N ASP A 3 -19.23 1.20 -18.63
CA ASP A 3 -19.97 0.73 -17.44
C ASP A 3 -20.47 -0.72 -17.55
N HIS A 4 -20.86 -1.19 -18.75
CA HIS A 4 -21.24 -2.59 -19.03
C HIS A 4 -20.22 -3.68 -18.68
N ILE A 5 -18.96 -3.33 -18.39
CA ILE A 5 -17.90 -4.29 -18.07
C ILE A 5 -17.65 -4.38 -16.56
N PHE A 6 -17.66 -3.24 -15.86
CA PHE A 6 -17.22 -3.13 -14.47
C PHE A 6 -18.30 -2.62 -13.50
N GLY A 7 -19.47 -2.23 -14.02
CA GLY A 7 -20.68 -1.97 -13.25
C GLY A 7 -21.43 -3.26 -12.88
N GLU A 8 -22.34 -3.17 -11.92
CA GLU A 8 -23.31 -4.22 -11.58
C GLU A 8 -24.43 -4.27 -12.63
N ILE A 9 -24.06 -4.54 -13.88
CA ILE A 9 -25.05 -4.70 -14.94
C ILE A 9 -25.51 -6.14 -14.92
N GLU A 10 -26.76 -6.33 -14.49
CA GLU A 10 -27.45 -7.61 -14.48
C GLU A 10 -27.39 -8.27 -15.85
N GLU A 11 -27.34 -9.61 -15.85
CA GLU A 11 -27.40 -10.39 -17.09
C GLU A 11 -28.73 -10.05 -17.80
N PRO A 12 -28.70 -9.60 -19.07
CA PRO A 12 -29.92 -9.34 -19.82
C PRO A 12 -30.77 -10.61 -19.92
N ASP A 13 -32.08 -10.44 -20.04
CA ASP A 13 -33.00 -11.58 -20.22
C ASP A 13 -32.58 -12.39 -21.47
N VAL A 14 -32.66 -13.71 -21.38
CA VAL A 14 -32.19 -14.64 -22.41
C VAL A 14 -33.02 -14.50 -23.69
N GLU A 15 -34.27 -14.03 -23.56
CA GLU A 15 -35.15 -13.75 -24.70
C GLU A 15 -34.66 -12.59 -25.60
N ALA A 16 -33.80 -11.70 -25.08
CA ALA A 16 -33.13 -10.66 -25.85
C ALA A 16 -31.77 -11.16 -26.38
N GLU A 17 -31.81 -12.18 -27.24
CA GLU A 17 -30.64 -13.00 -27.61
C GLU A 17 -29.45 -12.21 -28.17
N GLU A 18 -29.68 -11.16 -28.96
CA GLU A 18 -28.62 -10.29 -29.47
C GLU A 18 -27.94 -9.45 -28.37
N ASP A 19 -28.71 -8.96 -27.40
CA ASP A 19 -28.17 -8.13 -26.32
C ASP A 19 -27.50 -9.00 -25.24
N HIS A 20 -28.03 -10.20 -24.99
CA HIS A 20 -27.38 -11.22 -24.17
C HIS A 20 -26.03 -11.66 -24.74
N LYS A 21 -25.97 -11.90 -26.05
CA LYS A 21 -24.72 -12.24 -26.76
C LYS A 21 -23.69 -11.12 -26.69
N LYS A 22 -24.09 -9.87 -26.92
CA LYS A 22 -23.20 -8.70 -26.79
C LYS A 22 -22.67 -8.55 -25.36
N TRP A 23 -23.52 -8.74 -24.35
CA TRP A 23 -23.15 -8.69 -22.94
C TRP A 23 -22.09 -9.77 -22.62
N ARG A 24 -22.34 -11.02 -23.02
CA ARG A 24 -21.40 -12.14 -22.80
C ARG A 24 -20.05 -11.90 -23.48
N MET A 25 -20.06 -11.50 -24.75
CA MET A 25 -18.82 -11.24 -25.49
C MET A 25 -18.00 -10.10 -24.87
N SER A 26 -18.66 -9.03 -24.44
CA SER A 26 -18.00 -7.87 -23.84
C SER A 26 -17.31 -8.24 -22.52
N ARG A 27 -18.01 -9.01 -21.67
CA ARG A 27 -17.46 -9.47 -20.39
C ARG A 27 -16.34 -10.50 -20.57
N ALA A 28 -16.48 -11.44 -21.51
CA ALA A 28 -15.41 -12.38 -21.84
C ALA A 28 -14.15 -11.68 -22.36
N LYS A 29 -14.31 -10.64 -23.20
CA LYS A 29 -13.19 -9.83 -23.69
C LYS A 29 -12.46 -9.11 -22.56
N ALA A 30 -13.20 -8.52 -21.62
CA ALA A 30 -12.62 -7.87 -20.46
C ALA A 30 -11.89 -8.83 -19.54
N TYR A 31 -12.49 -9.99 -19.27
CA TYR A 31 -11.87 -11.02 -18.44
C TYR A 31 -10.55 -11.49 -19.07
N LYS A 32 -10.54 -11.72 -20.38
CA LYS A 32 -9.31 -12.05 -21.12
C LYS A 32 -8.26 -10.94 -21.03
N MET A 33 -8.68 -9.68 -21.05
CA MET A 33 -7.77 -8.53 -20.91
C MET A 33 -7.14 -8.50 -19.51
N LEU A 34 -7.93 -8.68 -18.44
CA LEU A 34 -7.42 -8.77 -17.07
C LEU A 34 -6.47 -9.96 -16.89
N LEU A 35 -6.83 -11.13 -17.40
CA LEU A 35 -5.93 -12.30 -17.37
C LEU A 35 -4.63 -12.05 -18.14
N SER A 36 -4.66 -11.25 -19.20
CA SER A 36 -3.45 -10.91 -19.96
C SER A 36 -2.49 -10.00 -19.19
N THR A 37 -2.98 -9.24 -18.21
CA THR A 37 -2.13 -8.43 -17.31
C THR A 37 -1.62 -9.25 -16.12
N LEU A 38 -2.34 -10.31 -15.73
CA LEU A 38 -1.95 -11.26 -14.67
C LEU A 38 -1.14 -12.45 -15.23
N ARG A 39 -0.10 -12.18 -16.03
CA ARG A 39 0.73 -13.24 -16.65
C ARG A 39 1.96 -13.63 -15.84
N ASP A 40 2.45 -12.71 -15.02
CA ASP A 40 3.59 -12.97 -14.14
C ASP A 40 3.13 -13.81 -12.95
N GLU A 41 3.84 -14.90 -12.66
CA GLU A 41 3.51 -15.83 -11.59
C GLU A 41 3.51 -15.15 -10.21
N ASN A 42 4.36 -14.14 -10.00
CA ASN A 42 4.37 -13.32 -8.79
C ASN A 42 3.12 -12.44 -8.69
N ILE A 43 2.63 -11.94 -9.83
CA ILE A 43 1.41 -11.14 -9.89
C ILE A 43 0.17 -12.03 -9.70
N VAL A 44 0.19 -13.27 -10.18
CA VAL A 44 -0.90 -14.25 -10.04
C VAL A 44 -1.04 -14.75 -8.60
N THR A 45 0.07 -14.86 -7.88
CA THR A 45 0.09 -15.35 -6.49
C THR A 45 -0.73 -14.44 -5.57
N THR A 46 -0.61 -13.11 -5.74
CA THR A 46 -1.28 -12.15 -4.86
C THR A 46 -2.82 -12.27 -4.90
N PRO A 47 -3.52 -12.25 -6.05
CA PRO A 47 -4.96 -12.50 -6.11
C PRO A 47 -5.36 -13.89 -5.58
N LYS A 48 -4.58 -14.95 -5.88
CA LYS A 48 -4.88 -16.31 -5.40
C LYS A 48 -4.92 -16.39 -3.87
N VAL A 49 -3.91 -15.81 -3.21
CA VAL A 49 -3.87 -15.76 -1.73
C VAL A 49 -5.00 -14.92 -1.15
N ASN A 50 -5.46 -13.90 -1.89
CA ASN A 50 -6.59 -13.06 -1.49
C ASN A 50 -7.96 -13.63 -1.94
N GLY A 51 -8.03 -14.91 -2.30
CA GLY A 51 -9.29 -15.62 -2.53
C GLY A 51 -9.80 -15.55 -3.96
N TRP A 52 -8.91 -15.39 -4.95
CA TRP A 52 -9.30 -15.49 -6.36
C TRP A 52 -9.79 -16.90 -6.71
N ASP A 53 -11.05 -17.00 -7.13
CA ASP A 53 -11.62 -18.17 -7.79
C ASP A 53 -11.48 -18.06 -9.31
N ASP A 54 -10.62 -18.89 -9.90
CA ASP A 54 -10.36 -18.95 -11.33
C ASP A 54 -11.53 -19.56 -12.14
N LYS A 55 -12.47 -20.24 -11.47
CA LYS A 55 -13.70 -20.74 -12.10
C LYS A 55 -14.74 -19.65 -12.25
N LYS A 56 -14.69 -18.61 -11.42
CA LYS A 56 -15.57 -17.44 -11.51
C LYS A 56 -15.10 -16.50 -12.63
N LYS A 57 -15.63 -16.72 -13.85
CA LYS A 57 -15.32 -15.94 -15.07
C LYS A 57 -16.01 -14.57 -15.12
N ASP A 58 -15.98 -13.85 -14.00
CA ASP A 58 -16.55 -12.52 -13.86
C ASP A 58 -15.43 -11.45 -13.87
N PRO A 59 -15.37 -10.58 -14.89
CA PRO A 59 -14.37 -9.52 -14.96
C PRO A 59 -14.50 -8.47 -13.85
N LYS A 60 -15.71 -8.22 -13.34
CA LYS A 60 -15.92 -7.26 -12.24
C LYS A 60 -15.33 -7.81 -10.94
N TYR A 61 -15.68 -9.05 -10.60
CA TYR A 61 -15.11 -9.74 -9.44
C TYR A 61 -13.57 -9.75 -9.45
N LEU A 62 -12.95 -10.10 -10.59
CA LEU A 62 -11.48 -10.12 -10.70
C LEU A 62 -10.89 -8.71 -10.59
N PHE A 63 -11.53 -7.71 -11.20
CA PHE A 63 -11.07 -6.32 -11.12
C PHE A 63 -11.14 -5.77 -9.68
N ASP A 64 -12.27 -5.97 -9.00
CA ASP A 64 -12.46 -5.53 -7.61
C ASP A 64 -11.46 -6.23 -6.67
N LEU A 65 -11.16 -7.51 -6.93
CA LEU A 65 -10.12 -8.24 -6.21
C LEU A 65 -8.71 -7.70 -6.46
N VAL A 66 -8.37 -7.37 -7.71
CA VAL A 66 -7.07 -6.76 -8.03
C VAL A 66 -6.93 -5.40 -7.35
N LEU A 67 -7.99 -4.58 -7.34
CA LEU A 67 -7.99 -3.30 -6.64
C LEU A 67 -7.78 -3.47 -5.13
N SER A 68 -8.44 -4.45 -4.51
CA SER A 68 -8.25 -4.71 -3.08
C SER A 68 -6.82 -5.17 -2.77
N CYS A 69 -6.23 -6.01 -3.63
CA CYS A 69 -4.83 -6.43 -3.51
C CYS A 69 -3.87 -5.23 -3.60
N ILE A 70 -4.05 -4.34 -4.57
CA ILE A 70 -3.23 -3.13 -4.72
C ILE A 70 -3.34 -2.22 -3.49
N GLY A 71 -4.57 -2.01 -3.00
CA GLY A 71 -4.80 -1.22 -1.80
C GLY A 71 -4.08 -1.79 -0.57
N ARG A 72 -4.12 -3.12 -0.40
CA ARG A 72 -3.41 -3.80 0.68
C ARG A 72 -1.89 -3.67 0.58
N VAL A 73 -1.30 -3.96 -0.59
CA VAL A 73 0.14 -3.82 -0.83
C VAL A 73 0.59 -2.37 -0.58
N THR A 74 -0.21 -1.41 -1.03
CA THR A 74 0.07 0.01 -0.79
C THR A 74 0.04 0.33 0.71
N SER A 75 -0.92 -0.22 1.47
CA SER A 75 -0.96 -0.05 2.92
C SER A 75 0.25 -0.68 3.62
N GLU A 76 0.64 -1.89 3.23
CA GLU A 76 1.81 -2.59 3.78
C GLU A 76 3.09 -1.78 3.50
N ALA A 77 3.31 -1.33 2.26
CA ALA A 77 4.45 -0.49 1.91
C ALA A 77 4.47 0.84 2.67
N ARG A 78 3.31 1.48 2.90
CA ARG A 78 3.20 2.68 3.73
C ARG A 78 3.61 2.38 5.18
N SER A 79 3.11 1.28 5.75
CA SER A 79 3.47 0.85 7.10
C SER A 79 4.96 0.53 7.24
N GLU A 80 5.60 -0.05 6.22
CA GLU A 80 7.05 -0.28 6.21
C GLU A 80 7.84 1.03 6.25
N VAL A 81 7.46 2.03 5.45
CA VAL A 81 8.11 3.36 5.50
C VAL A 81 7.99 3.98 6.88
N LEU A 82 6.81 3.91 7.51
CA LEU A 82 6.63 4.39 8.87
C LEU A 82 7.48 3.60 9.87
N ALA A 83 7.53 2.27 9.76
CA ALA A 83 8.33 1.44 10.65
C ALA A 83 9.83 1.73 10.54
N GLU A 84 10.34 1.95 9.32
CA GLU A 84 11.73 2.36 9.07
C GLU A 84 12.02 3.71 9.75
N PHE A 85 11.11 4.68 9.59
CA PHE A 85 11.22 5.98 10.25
C PHE A 85 11.20 5.87 11.78
N LEU A 86 10.30 5.06 12.35
CA LEU A 86 10.16 4.86 13.80
C LEU A 86 11.36 4.13 14.44
N SER A 87 12.08 3.32 13.66
CA SER A 87 13.14 2.44 14.16
C SER A 87 14.55 2.96 13.91
N ILE A 88 14.72 4.10 13.24
CA ILE A 88 16.03 4.69 12.99
C ILE A 88 16.75 5.01 14.31
N LYS A 89 18.02 4.63 14.40
CA LYS A 89 18.87 4.86 15.59
C LYS A 89 20.15 5.55 15.19
N ARG A 90 20.61 6.53 15.99
CA ARG A 90 21.90 7.21 15.80
C ARG A 90 23.06 6.23 15.72
N ALA A 91 23.02 5.15 16.52
CA ALA A 91 24.08 4.15 16.60
C ALA A 91 24.30 3.37 15.29
N SER A 92 23.33 3.39 14.36
CA SER A 92 23.44 2.70 13.06
C SER A 92 24.24 3.48 12.01
N PHE A 93 24.81 4.63 12.37
CA PHE A 93 25.50 5.53 11.44
C PHE A 93 26.88 5.93 11.97
N ASP A 94 27.82 6.15 11.06
CA ASP A 94 29.19 6.52 11.42
C ASP A 94 29.32 7.95 11.95
N SER A 95 28.40 8.84 11.57
CA SER A 95 28.43 10.25 11.99
C SER A 95 27.02 10.81 12.26
N MET A 96 26.98 11.91 13.02
CA MET A 96 25.74 12.65 13.27
C MET A 96 25.17 13.21 11.96
N HIS A 97 26.03 13.69 11.06
CA HIS A 97 25.60 14.20 9.76
C HIS A 97 24.90 13.13 8.92
N ALA A 98 25.48 11.93 8.85
CA ALA A 98 24.86 10.80 8.13
C ALA A 98 23.49 10.42 8.73
N PHE A 99 23.40 10.35 10.05
CA PHE A 99 22.14 10.11 10.74
C PHE A 99 21.07 11.16 10.42
N LEU A 100 21.39 12.46 10.54
CA LEU A 100 20.45 13.55 10.29
C LEU A 100 20.00 13.62 8.82
N HIS A 101 20.92 13.31 7.89
CA HIS A 101 20.61 13.22 6.47
C HIS A 101 19.60 12.10 6.19
N SER A 102 19.87 10.89 6.69
CA SER A 102 18.95 9.75 6.55
C SER A 102 17.62 10.00 7.25
N TYR A 103 17.62 10.59 8.44
CA TYR A 103 16.41 10.97 9.16
C TYR A 103 15.54 11.92 8.33
N THR A 104 16.13 12.96 7.73
CA THR A 104 15.40 13.95 6.92
C THR A 104 14.78 13.31 5.67
N ILE A 105 15.49 12.39 5.03
CA ILE A 105 14.96 11.62 3.89
C ILE A 105 13.76 10.77 4.33
N LEU A 106 13.89 10.00 5.41
CA LEU A 106 12.81 9.14 5.91
C LEU A 106 11.60 9.96 6.38
N ARG A 107 11.83 11.07 7.08
CA ARG A 107 10.78 12.02 7.47
C ARG A 107 10.01 12.51 6.26
N LYS A 108 10.72 12.96 5.22
CA LYS A 108 10.11 13.43 3.98
C LYS A 108 9.26 12.32 3.34
N ARG A 109 9.81 11.11 3.17
CA ARG A 109 9.07 9.97 2.59
C ARG A 109 7.82 9.60 3.40
N THR A 110 7.92 9.62 4.73
CA THR A 110 6.81 9.32 5.64
C THR A 110 5.64 10.30 5.45
N ILE A 111 5.94 11.58 5.27
CA ILE A 111 4.93 12.63 5.06
C ILE A 111 4.44 12.65 3.61
N THR A 112 5.35 12.63 2.62
CA THR A 112 4.99 12.84 1.22
C THR A 112 4.44 11.58 0.57
N ASP A 113 5.07 10.44 0.79
CA ASP A 113 4.77 9.21 0.05
C ASP A 113 3.79 8.37 0.86
N ALA A 114 4.06 8.22 2.16
CA ALA A 114 3.23 7.45 3.06
C ALA A 114 2.06 8.24 3.68
N LYS A 115 2.01 9.56 3.46
CA LYS A 115 0.91 10.45 3.86
C LYS A 115 0.57 10.38 5.36
N PHE A 116 1.55 10.09 6.21
CA PHE A 116 1.37 10.16 7.66
C PHE A 116 1.50 11.59 8.13
N ASN A 117 0.68 11.96 9.12
CA ASN A 117 0.84 13.20 9.84
C ASN A 117 1.80 12.95 11.01
N ILE A 118 2.91 13.69 11.05
CA ILE A 118 3.89 13.64 12.13
C ILE A 118 3.82 14.99 12.81
N ASP A 119 3.29 15.03 14.02
CA ASP A 119 3.29 16.23 14.85
C ASP A 119 4.65 16.44 15.53
N ASP A 120 4.85 17.66 16.03
CA ASP A 120 6.13 18.10 16.61
C ASP A 120 6.48 17.32 17.89
N ASP A 121 5.48 16.92 18.68
CA ASP A 121 5.68 16.16 19.92
C ASP A 121 6.15 14.73 19.63
N LEU A 122 5.52 14.08 18.65
CA LEU A 122 5.92 12.75 18.16
C LEU A 122 7.33 12.81 17.57
N GLU A 123 7.60 13.79 16.71
CA GLU A 123 8.93 13.99 16.10
C GLU A 123 10.02 14.20 17.16
N THR A 124 9.77 15.05 18.16
CA THR A 124 10.70 15.31 19.25
C THR A 124 10.99 14.04 20.05
N ASN A 125 9.94 13.30 20.43
CA ASN A 125 10.07 12.03 21.15
C ASN A 125 10.83 10.97 20.34
N MET A 126 10.61 10.91 19.03
CA MET A 126 11.34 10.02 18.14
C MET A 126 12.82 10.34 18.06
N LEU A 127 13.18 11.61 17.81
CA LEU A 127 14.57 12.06 17.76
C LEU A 127 15.30 11.81 19.08
N TYR A 128 14.63 12.07 20.21
CA TYR A 128 15.14 11.72 21.53
C TYR A 128 15.41 10.22 21.65
N ASN A 129 14.43 9.37 21.33
CA ASN A 129 14.59 7.92 21.41
C ASN A 129 15.69 7.38 20.48
N ALA A 130 15.85 7.98 19.30
CA ALA A 130 16.88 7.60 18.34
C ALA A 130 18.30 7.95 18.81
N THR A 131 18.46 8.95 19.69
CA THR A 131 19.76 9.53 20.06
C THR A 131 20.17 9.29 21.52
N LYS A 132 19.23 9.06 22.43
CA LYS A 132 19.46 8.98 23.90
C LYS A 132 20.51 7.97 24.34
N ALA A 133 20.66 6.85 23.62
CA ALA A 133 21.67 5.85 23.93
C ALA A 133 23.10 6.33 23.62
N HIS A 134 23.25 7.21 22.64
CA HIS A 134 24.54 7.76 22.23
C HIS A 134 24.89 9.05 22.99
N TYR A 135 23.88 9.77 23.48
CA TYR A 135 24.01 11.03 24.22
C TYR A 135 23.30 10.95 25.59
N PRO A 136 23.83 10.16 26.53
CA PRO A 136 23.13 9.85 27.80
C PRO A 136 23.05 11.03 28.77
N ILE A 137 23.97 12.01 28.68
CA ILE A 137 23.95 13.22 29.53
C ILE A 137 22.81 14.13 29.07
N ASP A 138 22.76 14.44 27.76
CA ASP A 138 21.68 15.22 27.17
C ASP A 138 20.34 14.53 27.44
N ALA A 139 20.28 13.20 27.30
CA ALA A 139 19.06 12.46 27.55
C ALA A 139 18.49 12.68 28.96
N LYS A 140 19.35 12.71 29.98
CA LYS A 140 18.95 13.00 31.36
C LYS A 140 18.43 14.42 31.54
N MET A 141 19.07 15.40 30.89
CA MET A 141 18.63 16.80 30.95
C MET A 141 17.25 16.98 30.31
N TRP A 142 17.01 16.32 29.19
CA TRP A 142 15.70 16.32 28.52
C TRP A 142 14.61 15.70 29.39
N GLN A 143 14.90 14.57 30.04
CA GLN A 143 13.93 13.93 30.93
C GLN A 143 13.54 14.83 32.12
N GLN A 144 14.49 15.58 32.68
CA GLN A 144 14.25 16.54 33.76
C GLN A 144 13.46 17.78 33.32
N ALA A 145 13.44 18.10 32.03
CA ALA A 145 12.72 19.26 31.50
C ALA A 145 11.24 18.99 31.20
N ILE A 146 10.83 17.72 31.21
CA ILE A 146 9.47 17.26 30.87
C ILE A 146 8.69 16.85 32.15
N GLU A 147 9.38 16.75 33.31
CA GLU A 147 8.80 16.53 34.66
C GLU A 147 8.44 17.86 35.35
#